data_AF-A0A2N1N7L0-F1
#
_entry.id   AF-A0A2N1N7L0-F1
#
_cell.length_a   1.000
_cell.length_b   1.000
_cell.length_c   1.000
_cell.angle_alpha   90.00
_cell.angle_beta   90.00
_cell.angle_gamma   90.00
#
_symmetry.space_group_name_H-M   'P 1'
#
loop_
_entity.id
_entity.type
_entity.pdbx_description
1 polymer ?
#
loop_
_entity_poly.entity_id
_entity_poly.type
_entity_poly.pdbx_seq_one_letter_code
_entity_poly.pdbx_strand_id
1 'polypeptide(L)'
;MREKPSPGTNHKFVALYEKCWQHKPDVRPEIRQVILELNNIEPLVVSENFGSKEIETMEKSVTLENDEVNVPSYDCDINKYNL
;
A
#
# COMPACT_ATOMS: atom_id res chain seq x y z
N MET A 1 -13.45 -10.35 -4.96
CA MET A 1 -13.27 -10.40 -3.49
C MET A 1 -11.97 -9.70 -3.14
N ARG A 2 -11.88 -9.04 -1.97
CA ARG A 2 -10.64 -8.46 -1.42
C ARG A 2 -9.97 -9.46 -0.46
N GLU A 3 -8.70 -9.25 -0.13
CA GLU A 3 -8.01 -10.09 0.85
C GLU A 3 -8.62 -9.95 2.24
N LYS A 4 -8.43 -10.97 3.08
CA LYS A 4 -8.77 -10.90 4.50
C LYS A 4 -7.56 -10.41 5.28
N PRO A 5 -7.74 -9.55 6.30
CA PRO A 5 -6.64 -9.12 7.16
C PRO A 5 -5.90 -10.31 7.76
N SER A 6 -4.57 -10.26 7.77
CA SER A 6 -3.75 -11.25 8.48
C SER A 6 -3.96 -11.14 10.00
N PRO A 7 -3.99 -12.26 10.75
CA PRO A 7 -4.06 -12.23 12.20
C PRO A 7 -2.94 -11.38 12.81
N GLY A 8 -3.27 -10.53 13.80
CA GLY A 8 -2.31 -9.63 14.46
C GLY A 8 -2.05 -8.30 13.73
N THR A 9 -2.66 -8.08 12.56
CA THR A 9 -2.58 -6.77 11.88
C THR A 9 -3.24 -5.69 12.72
N ASN A 10 -2.62 -4.51 12.83
CA ASN A 10 -3.17 -3.37 13.56
C ASN A 10 -4.57 -3.01 13.02
N HIS A 11 -5.58 -3.01 13.88
CA HIS A 11 -6.96 -2.75 13.46
C HIS A 11 -7.16 -1.35 12.86
N LYS A 12 -6.34 -0.35 13.26
CA LYS A 12 -6.37 1.00 12.67
C LYS A 12 -5.86 0.98 11.23
N PHE A 13 -4.82 0.19 10.97
CA PHE A 13 -4.31 -0.02 9.61
C PHE A 13 -5.33 -0.74 8.73
N VAL A 14 -5.99 -1.76 9.27
CA VAL A 14 -7.09 -2.46 8.59
C VAL A 14 -8.20 -1.51 8.18
N ALA A 15 -8.72 -0.74 9.14
CA ALA A 15 -9.76 0.25 8.88
C ALA A 15 -9.34 1.27 7.81
N LEU A 16 -8.07 1.68 7.81
CA LEU A 16 -7.55 2.62 6.82
C LEU A 16 -7.56 2.04 5.40
N TYR A 17 -6.98 0.85 5.17
CA TYR A 17 -6.96 0.31 3.81
C TYR A 17 -8.36 -0.09 3.32
N GLU A 18 -9.28 -0.46 4.22
CA GLU A 18 -10.69 -0.72 3.88
C GLU A 18 -11.40 0.54 3.37
N LYS A 19 -11.12 1.72 3.94
CA LYS A 19 -11.57 3.02 3.39
C LYS A 19 -10.96 3.28 2.01
N CYS A 20 -9.68 2.99 1.83
CA CYS A 20 -9.00 3.16 0.54
C CYS A 20 -9.53 2.21 -0.54
N TRP A 21 -10.05 1.04 -0.15
CA TRP A 21 -10.56 0.01 -1.06
C TRP A 21 -12.05 0.12 -1.39
N GLN A 22 -12.70 1.21 -0.99
CA GLN A 22 -14.10 1.46 -1.35
C GLN A 22 -14.32 1.42 -2.86
N HIS A 23 -15.42 0.80 -3.28
CA HIS A 23 -15.70 0.57 -4.70
C HIS A 23 -15.89 1.90 -5.45
N LYS A 24 -16.66 2.82 -4.86
CA LYS A 24 -16.86 4.16 -5.41
C LYS A 24 -15.58 4.99 -5.22
N PRO A 25 -14.99 5.56 -6.29
CA PRO A 25 -13.77 6.36 -6.17
C PRO A 25 -13.95 7.60 -5.28
N ASP A 26 -15.10 8.26 -5.37
CA ASP A 26 -15.38 9.54 -4.73
C ASP A 26 -15.42 9.47 -3.20
N VAL A 27 -15.54 8.27 -2.63
CA VAL A 27 -15.58 8.06 -1.17
C VAL A 27 -14.24 7.63 -0.59
N ARG A 28 -13.21 7.47 -1.45
CA ARG A 28 -11.86 7.14 -1.00
C ARG A 28 -11.20 8.38 -0.41
N PRO A 29 -10.41 8.25 0.67
CA PRO A 29 -9.66 9.36 1.21
C PRO A 29 -8.60 9.86 0.21
N GLU A 30 -8.27 11.15 0.29
CA GLU A 30 -7.12 11.69 -0.43
C GLU A 30 -5.82 11.13 0.15
N ILE A 31 -4.78 11.05 -0.70
CA ILE A 31 -3.48 10.52 -0.27
C ILE A 31 -2.89 11.26 0.94
N ARG A 32 -3.15 12.57 1.05
CA ARG A 32 -2.72 13.38 2.21
C ARG A 32 -3.38 12.92 3.51
N GLN A 33 -4.66 12.57 3.47
CA GLN A 33 -5.40 12.05 4.63
C GLN A 33 -4.88 10.66 5.03
N VAL A 34 -4.59 9.81 4.04
CA VAL A 34 -3.99 8.49 4.27
C VAL A 34 -2.65 8.62 4.98
N ILE A 35 -1.77 9.51 4.53
CA ILE A 35 -0.46 9.77 5.16
C ILE A 35 -0.63 10.25 6.61
N LEU A 36 -1.57 11.18 6.86
CA LEU A 36 -1.86 11.66 8.20
C LEU A 36 -2.37 10.54 9.12
N GLU A 37 -3.30 9.69 8.63
CA GLU A 37 -3.78 8.54 9.40
C GLU A 37 -2.65 7.54 9.68
N LEU A 38 -1.79 7.24 8.70
CA LEU A 38 -0.63 6.35 8.87
C LEU A 38 0.35 6.85 9.94
N ASN A 39 0.68 8.13 9.94
CA ASN A 39 1.58 8.72 10.94
C ASN A 39 1.03 8.65 12.37
N ASN A 40 -0.29 8.53 12.51
CA ASN A 40 -0.98 8.41 13.80
C ASN A 40 -1.20 6.95 14.24
N ILE A 41 -0.84 5.97 13.40
CA ILE A 41 -0.89 4.56 13.75
C ILE A 41 0.42 4.20 14.44
N GLU A 42 0.32 3.83 15.71
CA GLU A 42 1.47 3.33 16.45
C GLU A 42 2.03 2.07 15.75
N PRO A 43 3.34 2.02 15.47
CA PRO A 43 3.97 0.83 14.95
C PRO A 43 3.74 -0.32 15.92
N LEU A 44 3.47 -1.52 15.40
CA LEU A 44 3.46 -2.69 16.27
C LEU A 44 4.85 -2.81 16.90
N VAL A 45 4.92 -2.72 18.24
CA VAL A 45 6.11 -3.15 18.96
C VAL A 45 6.13 -4.66 18.87
N VAL A 46 6.67 -5.18 17.76
CA VAL A 46 7.03 -6.58 17.70
C VAL A 46 8.27 -6.70 18.57
N SER A 47 8.18 -7.49 19.64
CA SER A 47 9.37 -7.91 20.40
C SER A 47 10.24 -8.72 19.47
N GLU A 48 11.09 -8.06 18.70
CA GLU A 48 11.93 -8.70 17.71
C GLU A 48 13.40 -8.49 18.04
N ASN A 49 14.11 -9.60 18.21
CA ASN A 49 15.55 -9.70 17.98
C ASN A 49 15.91 -9.48 16.50
N PHE A 50 15.12 -8.72 15.73
CA PHE A 50 15.43 -8.34 14.36
C PHE A 50 15.95 -6.91 14.41
N GLY A 51 17.26 -6.79 14.14
CA GLY A 51 17.99 -5.53 14.20
C GLY A 51 17.28 -4.46 13.37
N SER A 52 16.72 -3.48 14.07
CA SER A 52 16.08 -2.31 13.47
C SER A 52 17.17 -1.52 12.76
N LYS A 53 17.13 -1.44 11.42
CA LYS A 53 17.72 -0.30 10.72
C LYS A 53 16.65 0.77 10.66
N GLU A 54 16.91 1.89 11.30
CA GLU A 54 16.07 3.07 11.27
C GLU A 54 15.85 3.51 9.82
N ILE A 55 14.60 3.82 9.49
CA ILE A 55 14.23 4.39 8.19
C ILE A 55 14.45 5.90 8.29
N GLU A 56 15.58 6.37 7.74
CA GLU A 56 15.84 7.80 7.60
C GLU A 56 14.88 8.41 6.58
N THR A 57 14.12 9.40 7.02
CA THR A 57 13.23 10.21 6.19
C THR A 57 14.06 11.01 5.18
N MET A 58 14.20 10.52 3.95
CA MET A 58 14.90 11.24 2.88
C MET A 58 13.91 12.14 2.11
N GLU A 59 14.02 13.44 2.32
CA GLU A 59 13.39 14.44 1.45
C GLU A 59 14.04 14.40 0.05
N LYS A 60 13.20 14.17 -0.97
CA LYS A 60 13.29 14.65 -2.35
C LYS A 60 14.69 14.80 -2.99
N SER A 61 15.02 13.89 -3.89
CA SER A 61 15.64 14.24 -5.17
C SER A 61 15.10 13.37 -6.30
N VAL A 62 14.52 14.03 -7.30
CA VAL A 62 14.16 13.42 -8.58
C VAL A 62 15.46 13.21 -9.35
N THR A 63 15.75 11.97 -9.74
CA THR A 63 16.55 11.68 -10.92
C THR A 63 15.81 10.63 -11.74
N LEU A 64 15.38 11.06 -12.93
CA LEU A 64 14.92 10.22 -14.01
C LEU A 64 16.13 9.40 -14.49
N GLU A 65 16.17 8.12 -14.15
CA GLU A 65 17.03 7.14 -14.81
C GLU A 65 16.07 6.09 -15.39
N ASN A 66 15.98 6.09 -16.72
CA ASN A 66 15.15 5.18 -17.48
C ASN A 66 15.77 3.79 -17.45
N ASP A 67 15.48 3.01 -16.43
CA ASP A 67 15.63 1.57 -16.54
C ASP A 67 14.37 1.03 -17.22
N GLU A 68 14.53 0.65 -18.50
CA GLU A 68 13.53 -0.10 -19.27
C GLU A 68 13.29 -1.43 -18.54
N VAL A 69 12.40 -1.42 -17.55
CA VAL A 69 11.87 -2.64 -16.97
C VAL A 69 11.14 -3.31 -18.12
N ASN A 70 11.70 -4.40 -18.64
CA ASN A 70 10.99 -5.31 -19.51
C ASN A 70 9.86 -5.95 -18.70
N VAL A 71 8.79 -5.17 -18.49
CA VAL A 71 7.55 -5.63 -17.89
C VAL A 71 6.93 -6.53 -18.96
N PRO A 72 6.78 -7.85 -18.70
CA PRO A 72 6.02 -8.68 -19.59
C PRO A 72 4.63 -8.06 -19.69
N SER A 73 4.25 -7.61 -20.89
CA SER A 73 2.93 -7.04 -21.14
C SER A 73 1.93 -8.18 -21.02
N TYR A 74 1.40 -8.41 -19.81
CA TYR A 74 0.29 -9.32 -19.61
C TYR A 74 -0.93 -8.68 -20.26
N ASP A 75 -1.39 -9.29 -21.35
CA ASP A 75 -2.62 -8.93 -22.03
C ASP A 75 -3.79 -9.26 -21.08
N CYS A 76 -4.26 -8.24 -20.36
CA CYS A 76 -5.36 -8.36 -19.40
C CYS A 76 -6.74 -8.46 -20.07
N ASP A 77 -6.82 -8.65 -21.39
CA ASP A 77 -8.09 -8.80 -22.10
C ASP A 77 -8.76 -10.14 -21.78
N ILE A 78 -9.57 -10.12 -20.72
CA ILE A 78 -10.45 -11.21 -20.30
C ILE A 78 -11.42 -11.64 -21.41
N ASN A 79 -11.74 -10.75 -22.35
CA ASN A 79 -12.61 -11.04 -23.50
C ASN A 79 -11.99 -12.01 -24.51
N LYS A 80 -10.69 -12.32 -24.41
CA LYS A 80 -10.04 -13.35 -25.23
C LYS A 80 -10.54 -14.75 -24.91
N TYR A 81 -10.99 -14.97 -23.68
CA TYR A 81 -11.65 -16.19 -23.28
C TYR A 81 -13.15 -16.00 -23.53
N ASN A 82 -13.60 -16.28 -24.76
CA ASN A 82 -15.03 -16.42 -25.03
C ASN A 82 -15.58 -17.55 -24.15
N LEU A 83 -16.21 -17.20 -23.03
CA LEU A 83 -16.81 -18.14 -22.09
C LEU A 83 -17.98 -18.89 -22.73
#